data_AF-A0A1E1X524-F1
#
_entry.id   AF-A0A1E1X524-F1
#
_cell.length_a   1.000
_cell.length_b   1.000
_cell.length_c   1.000
_cell.angle_alpha   90.00
_cell.angle_beta   90.00
_cell.angle_gamma   90.00
#
_symmetry.space_group_name_H-M   'P 1'
#
loop_
_entity.id
_entity.type
_entity.pdbx_description
1 polymer ?
#
loop_
_entity_poly.entity_id
_entity_poly.type
_entity_poly.pdbx_seq_one_letter_code
_entity_poly.pdbx_strand_id
1 'polypeptide(L)'
;EEDDEDDMSIEEVADKRRERRQWEEQRKKLLFEYTEFSYHGKAAAVTMFEVSSKMNRDTPEILWWAIVGQSEQYIAGKIEHNRYVLEAGDLQAHVSHQMNNSAATLDPLASNAVQISFDQELALPLYTHWSLMESLRNSPNIFCKFKLWTQKGNRKLQEFLAELGLPLLQCKQQYASMDISLRNNVKVWMCNMAEKYGLENLLFACFIGKCGYRDHFFASDTTYGLMALLESPADDVTTSFFSALDALSWSNTELLRHGIQLAKECLVVTMQQVHSFMDLGSIICAGPFLYGTVQEGAQHSRHFGRPSSLFRLAQCALQAYAANTKSRRFASLPLVLAADYADDGAYTLVVGIPPLCEDSTKNFFGRAFEQASTMTHCTYQADFFYSPAVLVYKQDRGKFLDALVSLLV
;
A
#
# COMPACT_ATOMS: atom_id res chain seq x y z
N GLU A 1 30.68 44.37 -15.43
CA GLU A 1 31.06 43.07 -16.02
C GLU A 1 30.56 42.95 -17.46
N GLU A 2 30.47 44.06 -18.21
CA GLU A 2 30.02 44.07 -19.62
C GLU A 2 31.16 44.39 -20.61
N ASP A 3 32.41 44.56 -20.12
CA ASP A 3 33.53 45.03 -20.94
C ASP A 3 34.51 43.91 -21.38
N ASP A 4 34.24 42.63 -21.06
CA ASP A 4 35.11 41.49 -21.42
C ASP A 4 34.60 40.68 -22.64
N GLU A 5 33.49 41.05 -23.28
CA GLU A 5 32.93 40.30 -24.42
C GLU A 5 33.46 40.73 -25.79
N ASP A 6 34.09 41.91 -25.91
CA ASP A 6 34.46 42.50 -27.21
C ASP A 6 35.81 42.02 -27.79
N ASP A 7 36.60 41.24 -27.03
CA ASP A 7 37.92 40.74 -27.47
C ASP A 7 37.96 39.21 -27.68
N MET A 8 36.79 38.53 -27.64
CA MET A 8 36.73 37.09 -27.89
C MET A 8 36.72 36.78 -29.39
N SER A 9 37.60 35.88 -29.81
CA SER A 9 37.61 35.39 -31.18
C SER A 9 36.29 34.67 -31.54
N ILE A 10 35.89 34.73 -32.81
CA ILE A 10 34.69 34.05 -33.33
C ILE A 10 34.72 32.54 -32.99
N GLU A 11 35.92 31.97 -32.90
CA GLU A 11 36.19 30.58 -32.53
C GLU A 11 35.89 30.31 -31.04
N GLU A 12 36.32 31.18 -30.12
CA GLU A 12 35.99 31.08 -28.69
C GLU A 12 34.49 31.26 -28.39
N VAL A 13 33.81 32.15 -29.13
CA VAL A 13 32.35 32.30 -29.02
C VAL A 13 31.62 31.06 -29.54
N ALA A 14 32.14 30.42 -30.59
CA ALA A 14 31.59 29.17 -31.11
C ALA A 14 31.83 27.99 -30.16
N ASP A 15 33.00 27.92 -29.53
CA ASP A 15 33.35 26.90 -28.54
C ASP A 15 32.51 27.06 -27.27
N LYS A 16 32.35 28.27 -26.73
CA LYS A 16 31.43 28.54 -25.60
C LYS A 16 29.98 28.15 -25.92
N ARG A 17 29.51 28.39 -27.15
CA ARG A 17 28.17 27.96 -27.59
C ARG A 17 28.07 26.44 -27.70
N ARG A 18 29.12 25.76 -28.14
CA ARG A 18 29.17 24.29 -28.22
C ARG A 18 29.20 23.66 -26.83
N GLU A 19 30.01 24.19 -25.92
CA GLU A 19 30.06 23.79 -24.51
C GLU A 19 28.72 23.99 -23.83
N ARG A 20 28.07 25.14 -24.06
CA ARG A 20 26.72 25.40 -23.52
C ARG A 20 25.69 24.40 -24.03
N ARG A 21 25.70 24.07 -25.33
CA ARG A 21 24.79 23.05 -25.89
C ARG A 21 25.04 21.68 -25.27
N GLN A 22 26.30 21.28 -25.16
CA GLN A 22 26.67 20.00 -24.52
C GLN A 22 26.25 19.97 -23.05
N TRP A 23 26.43 21.08 -22.32
CA TRP A 23 25.99 21.20 -20.94
C TRP A 23 24.47 21.12 -20.83
N GLU A 24 23.71 21.77 -21.72
CA GLU A 24 22.25 21.69 -21.73
C GLU A 24 21.74 20.29 -22.04
N GLU A 25 22.39 19.57 -22.97
CA GLU A 25 22.10 18.17 -23.28
C GLU A 25 22.42 17.23 -22.11
N GLN A 26 23.59 17.37 -21.50
CA GLN A 26 23.98 16.60 -20.31
C GLN A 26 23.05 16.88 -19.13
N ARG A 27 22.70 18.15 -18.92
CA ARG A 27 21.75 18.57 -17.89
C ARG A 27 20.39 17.92 -18.12
N LYS A 28 19.86 17.97 -19.35
CA LYS A 28 18.57 17.32 -19.68
C LYS A 28 18.61 15.82 -19.42
N LYS A 29 19.71 15.14 -19.81
CA LYS A 29 19.90 13.72 -19.56
C LYS A 29 19.94 13.39 -18.07
N LEU A 30 20.73 14.13 -17.29
CA LEU A 30 20.86 13.94 -15.85
C LEU A 30 19.54 14.20 -15.11
N LEU A 31 18.82 15.25 -15.48
CA LEU A 31 17.49 15.54 -14.93
C LEU A 31 16.49 14.45 -15.28
N PHE A 32 16.54 13.90 -16.48
CA PHE A 32 15.70 12.79 -16.87
C PHE A 32 16.00 11.56 -16.00
N GLU A 33 17.25 11.12 -15.92
CA GLU A 33 17.68 9.98 -15.09
C GLU A 33 17.33 10.15 -13.60
N TYR A 34 17.48 11.36 -13.05
CA TYR A 34 17.12 11.64 -11.65
C TYR A 34 15.62 11.54 -11.40
N THR A 35 14.81 11.87 -12.40
CA THR A 35 13.37 12.04 -12.22
C THR A 35 12.53 10.91 -12.81
N GLU A 36 13.15 10.01 -13.57
CA GLU A 36 12.54 8.88 -14.27
C GLU A 36 11.68 8.01 -13.35
N PHE A 37 12.19 7.70 -12.15
CA PHE A 37 11.52 6.83 -11.20
C PHE A 37 11.17 7.54 -9.90
N SER A 38 9.95 7.30 -9.45
CA SER A 38 9.46 7.68 -8.12
C SER A 38 9.51 6.47 -7.19
N TYR A 39 10.06 6.65 -5.99
CA TYR A 39 10.20 5.60 -4.99
C TYR A 39 10.10 6.18 -3.58
N HIS A 40 9.92 5.32 -2.58
CA HIS A 40 9.87 5.72 -1.18
C HIS A 40 11.16 5.35 -0.44
N GLY A 41 11.69 6.32 0.29
CA GLY A 41 12.78 6.13 1.26
C GLY A 41 12.27 5.59 2.60
N LYS A 42 13.09 5.75 3.64
CA LYS A 42 12.77 5.34 5.02
C LYS A 42 11.51 6.02 5.52
N ALA A 43 10.71 5.33 6.31
CA ALA A 43 9.51 5.89 6.92
C ALA A 43 9.83 7.16 7.72
N ALA A 44 9.09 8.24 7.44
CA ALA A 44 9.29 9.53 8.13
C ALA A 44 9.10 9.39 9.65
N ALA A 45 8.15 8.56 10.08
CA ALA A 45 7.91 8.27 11.50
C ALA A 45 9.12 7.60 12.18
N VAL A 46 9.83 6.70 11.47
CA VAL A 46 11.05 6.07 11.99
C VAL A 46 12.18 7.09 12.11
N THR A 47 12.36 7.96 11.10
CA THR A 47 13.36 9.04 11.18
C THR A 47 13.08 9.99 12.35
N MET A 48 11.82 10.35 12.58
CA MET A 48 11.43 11.17 13.74
C MET A 48 11.68 10.47 15.07
N PHE A 49 11.45 9.16 15.14
CA PHE A 49 11.80 8.36 16.31
C PHE A 49 13.30 8.33 16.55
N GLU A 50 14.14 8.19 15.51
CA GLU A 50 15.61 8.24 15.65
C GLU A 50 16.09 9.58 16.20
N VAL A 51 15.47 10.69 15.78
CA VAL A 51 15.73 12.01 16.36
C VAL A 51 15.33 12.04 17.83
N SER A 52 14.15 11.52 18.19
CA SER A 52 13.68 11.46 19.57
C SER A 52 14.58 10.60 20.46
N SER A 53 15.05 9.46 19.93
CA SER A 53 15.98 8.56 20.61
C SER A 53 17.33 9.24 20.87
N LYS A 54 17.87 10.00 19.90
CA LYS A 54 19.09 10.81 20.11
C LYS A 54 18.92 11.90 21.18
N MET A 55 17.69 12.36 21.42
CA MET A 55 17.36 13.32 22.48
C MET A 55 17.05 12.66 23.83
N ASN A 56 17.21 11.33 23.97
CA ASN A 56 16.78 10.55 25.13
C ASN A 56 15.30 10.76 25.48
N ARG A 57 14.44 10.90 24.47
CA ARG A 57 12.98 11.00 24.58
C ARG A 57 12.31 9.82 23.88
N ASP A 58 12.74 8.61 24.19
CA ASP A 58 12.25 7.36 23.62
C ASP A 58 11.05 6.81 24.40
N THR A 59 9.90 7.49 24.32
CA THR A 59 8.67 6.95 24.91
C THR A 59 8.16 5.74 24.10
N PRO A 60 7.50 4.76 24.74
CA PRO A 60 6.91 3.63 24.02
C PRO A 60 5.85 4.07 23.01
N GLU A 61 5.15 5.17 23.27
CA GLU A 61 4.17 5.74 22.33
C GLU A 61 4.80 6.22 21.02
N ILE A 62 5.94 6.92 21.08
CA ILE A 62 6.64 7.40 19.87
C ILE A 62 7.19 6.21 19.08
N LEU A 63 7.70 5.17 19.77
CA LEU A 63 8.11 3.93 19.14
C LEU A 63 6.93 3.23 18.44
N TRP A 64 5.76 3.18 19.08
CA TRP A 64 4.54 2.65 18.48
C TRP A 64 4.16 3.39 17.19
N TRP A 65 4.20 4.73 17.19
CA TRP A 65 3.90 5.50 15.99
C TRP A 65 4.92 5.27 14.86
N ALA A 66 6.20 5.08 15.19
CA ALA A 66 7.22 4.72 14.22
C ALA A 66 6.93 3.36 13.55
N ILE A 67 6.56 2.36 14.35
CA ILE A 67 6.18 1.03 13.90
C ILE A 67 4.94 1.09 12.99
N VAL A 68 3.90 1.86 13.37
CA VAL A 68 2.68 2.03 12.57
C VAL A 68 3.01 2.70 11.22
N GLY A 69 3.89 3.70 11.20
CA GLY A 69 4.32 4.36 9.96
C GLY A 69 5.13 3.45 9.04
N GLN A 70 5.97 2.58 9.59
CA GLN A 70 6.68 1.56 8.80
C GLN A 70 5.71 0.50 8.25
N SER A 71 4.74 0.08 9.07
CA SER A 71 3.72 -0.89 8.67
C SER A 71 2.82 -0.35 7.55
N GLU A 72 2.54 0.96 7.53
CA GLU A 72 1.87 1.64 6.41
C GLU A 72 2.64 1.51 5.11
N GLN A 73 3.94 1.76 5.12
CA GLN A 73 4.75 1.63 3.90
C GLN A 73 4.72 0.22 3.33
N TYR A 74 4.73 -0.80 4.20
CA TYR A 74 4.65 -2.20 3.78
C TYR A 74 3.26 -2.56 3.24
N ILE A 75 2.20 -2.22 3.98
CA ILE A 75 0.81 -2.54 3.59
C ILE A 75 0.37 -1.80 2.32
N ALA A 76 0.83 -0.57 2.12
CA ALA A 76 0.57 0.21 0.91
C ALA A 76 1.45 -0.23 -0.28
N GLY A 77 2.37 -1.18 -0.10
CA GLY A 77 3.27 -1.66 -1.16
C GLY A 77 4.32 -0.63 -1.60
N LYS A 78 4.68 0.32 -0.74
CA LYS A 78 5.69 1.35 -1.02
C LYS A 78 7.12 0.82 -0.86
N ILE A 79 7.31 -0.17 0.00
CA ILE A 79 8.59 -0.82 0.28
C ILE A 79 8.50 -2.33 0.05
N GLU A 80 9.64 -2.92 -0.24
CA GLU A 80 9.82 -4.35 -0.46
C GLU A 80 9.80 -5.14 0.84
N HIS A 81 9.46 -6.43 0.78
CA HIS A 81 9.45 -7.30 1.95
C HIS A 81 10.83 -7.39 2.63
N ASN A 82 11.91 -7.55 1.86
CA ASN A 82 13.26 -7.65 2.40
C ASN A 82 13.66 -6.41 3.18
N ARG A 83 13.31 -5.23 2.65
CA ARG A 83 13.58 -3.95 3.30
C ARG A 83 12.75 -3.77 4.57
N TYR A 84 11.48 -4.17 4.54
CA TYR A 84 10.63 -4.18 5.72
C TYR A 84 11.22 -5.04 6.84
N VAL A 85 11.70 -6.26 6.54
CA VAL A 85 12.31 -7.16 7.52
C VAL A 85 13.55 -6.56 8.16
N LEU A 86 14.42 -5.91 7.39
CA LEU A 86 15.62 -5.24 7.91
C LEU A 86 15.25 -4.10 8.87
N GLU A 87 14.39 -3.18 8.42
CA GLU A 87 13.97 -2.03 9.21
C GLU A 87 13.15 -2.47 10.46
N ALA A 88 12.40 -3.57 10.37
CA ALA A 88 11.68 -4.15 11.52
C ALA A 88 12.65 -4.77 12.54
N GLY A 89 13.77 -5.35 12.09
CA GLY A 89 14.84 -5.84 12.96
C GLY A 89 15.46 -4.71 13.80
N ASP A 90 15.69 -3.54 13.21
CA ASP A 90 16.20 -2.37 13.92
C ASP A 90 15.22 -1.91 15.01
N LEU A 91 13.92 -1.83 14.70
CA LEU A 91 12.88 -1.47 15.67
C LEU A 91 12.72 -2.54 16.77
N GLN A 92 12.89 -3.83 16.43
CA GLN A 92 12.87 -4.92 17.41
C GLN A 92 13.99 -4.76 18.45
N ALA A 93 15.18 -4.29 18.05
CA ALA A 93 16.26 -4.00 18.98
C ALA A 93 15.86 -2.91 20.00
N HIS A 94 15.16 -1.86 19.55
CA HIS A 94 14.63 -0.81 20.43
C HIS A 94 13.54 -1.33 21.37
N VAL A 95 12.62 -2.18 20.90
CA VAL A 95 11.60 -2.82 21.74
C VAL A 95 12.25 -3.69 22.82
N SER A 96 13.29 -4.45 22.47
CA SER A 96 14.01 -5.31 23.41
C SER A 96 14.72 -4.49 24.49
N HIS A 97 15.31 -3.34 24.13
CA HIS A 97 15.92 -2.41 25.07
C HIS A 97 14.89 -1.82 26.05
N GLN A 98 13.72 -1.39 25.55
CA GLN A 98 12.63 -0.90 26.40
C GLN A 98 12.13 -1.98 27.38
N MET A 99 11.94 -3.21 26.90
CA MET A 99 11.49 -4.32 27.74
C MET A 99 12.46 -4.60 28.90
N ASN A 100 13.77 -4.56 28.65
CA ASN A 100 14.78 -4.74 29.69
C ASN A 100 14.75 -3.61 30.74
N ASN A 101 14.54 -2.37 30.30
CA ASN A 101 14.41 -1.22 31.20
C ASN A 101 13.13 -1.28 32.05
N SER A 102 12.00 -1.68 31.45
CA SER A 102 10.72 -1.83 32.18
C SER A 102 10.73 -3.00 33.16
N ALA A 103 11.41 -4.10 32.84
CA ALA A 103 11.55 -5.26 33.74
C ALA A 103 12.38 -4.92 35.01
N ALA A 104 13.27 -3.94 34.95
CA ALA A 104 14.06 -3.49 36.09
C ALA A 104 13.23 -2.68 37.11
N THR A 105 12.13 -2.08 36.67
CA THR A 105 11.16 -1.33 37.49
C THR A 105 9.90 -2.17 37.70
N LEU A 106 9.95 -3.09 38.67
CA LEU A 106 8.82 -3.92 39.12
C LEU A 106 7.75 -3.05 39.80
N ASP A 107 6.90 -2.37 39.02
CA ASP A 107 5.72 -1.71 39.57
C ASP A 107 4.44 -2.29 38.93
N PRO A 108 3.71 -3.19 39.63
CA PRO A 108 2.50 -3.83 39.11
C PRO A 108 1.31 -2.87 38.94
N LEU A 109 1.45 -1.60 39.33
CA LEU A 109 0.47 -0.54 39.11
C LEU A 109 0.60 0.20 37.76
N ALA A 110 1.65 -0.06 36.96
CA ALA A 110 1.81 0.52 35.62
C ALA A 110 0.88 -0.15 34.56
N SER A 111 -0.33 -0.55 34.96
CA SER A 111 -1.31 -1.22 34.10
C SER A 111 -1.74 -0.38 32.89
N ASN A 112 -1.53 0.94 32.90
CA ASN A 112 -1.88 1.84 31.80
C ASN A 112 -0.67 2.22 30.92
N ALA A 113 0.51 1.64 31.16
CA ALA A 113 1.66 1.87 30.31
C ALA A 113 1.56 1.04 29.02
N VAL A 114 1.92 1.66 27.89
CA VAL A 114 1.96 0.99 26.58
C VAL A 114 3.10 -0.01 26.57
N GLN A 115 2.77 -1.29 26.37
CA GLN A 115 3.73 -2.38 26.20
C GLN A 115 3.76 -2.81 24.74
N ILE A 116 4.96 -2.88 24.17
CA ILE A 116 5.18 -3.32 22.79
C ILE A 116 5.90 -4.65 22.83
N SER A 117 5.41 -5.59 22.03
CA SER A 117 6.02 -6.90 21.82
C SER A 117 6.17 -7.19 20.34
N PHE A 118 7.09 -8.09 20.01
CA PHE A 118 7.38 -8.51 18.65
C PHE A 118 7.09 -9.99 18.48
N ASP A 119 6.37 -10.35 17.42
CA ASP A 119 6.11 -11.74 17.01
C ASP A 119 6.05 -11.81 15.47
N GLN A 120 6.21 -13.00 14.91
CA GLN A 120 5.94 -13.25 13.49
C GLN A 120 4.49 -13.66 13.32
N GLU A 121 3.65 -12.86 12.68
CA GLU A 121 2.22 -13.13 12.58
C GLU A 121 1.76 -13.49 11.16
N LEU A 122 0.56 -14.08 11.06
CA LEU A 122 -0.05 -14.40 9.77
C LEU A 122 -0.36 -13.11 9.00
N ALA A 123 0.07 -13.04 7.73
CA ALA A 123 -0.19 -11.95 6.79
C ALA A 123 -1.64 -11.95 6.28
N LEU A 124 -2.58 -11.98 7.22
CA LEU A 124 -4.02 -12.00 7.02
C LEU A 124 -4.61 -10.70 7.57
N PRO A 125 -5.26 -9.86 6.74
CA PRO A 125 -5.80 -8.59 7.21
C PRO A 125 -6.84 -8.79 8.31
N LEU A 126 -6.66 -8.10 9.44
CA LEU A 126 -7.63 -7.98 10.53
C LEU A 126 -8.11 -9.33 11.10
N TYR A 127 -7.33 -10.41 10.98
CA TYR A 127 -7.81 -11.76 11.28
C TYR A 127 -8.25 -11.94 12.73
N THR A 128 -7.73 -11.12 13.65
CA THR A 128 -8.09 -11.04 15.06
C THR A 128 -9.46 -10.39 15.32
N HIS A 129 -9.93 -9.54 14.39
CA HIS A 129 -11.08 -8.66 14.55
C HIS A 129 -12.36 -9.15 13.83
N TRP A 130 -12.29 -10.22 13.04
CA TRP A 130 -13.43 -10.84 12.35
C TRP A 130 -13.28 -12.36 12.26
N SER A 131 -14.00 -13.01 11.34
CA SER A 131 -13.86 -14.46 11.15
C SER A 131 -12.61 -14.80 10.35
N LEU A 132 -12.03 -15.97 10.63
CA LEU A 132 -10.88 -16.48 9.87
C LEU A 132 -11.25 -16.64 8.39
N MET A 133 -12.47 -17.11 8.10
CA MET A 133 -12.97 -17.25 6.72
C MET A 133 -12.99 -15.91 5.98
N GLU A 134 -13.48 -14.84 6.59
CA GLU A 134 -13.51 -13.51 5.97
C GLU A 134 -12.10 -12.97 5.76
N SER A 135 -11.21 -13.13 6.74
CA SER A 135 -9.82 -12.70 6.60
C SER A 135 -9.10 -13.41 5.44
N LEU A 136 -9.30 -14.73 5.30
CA LEU A 136 -8.73 -15.50 4.19
C LEU A 136 -9.28 -15.06 2.83
N ARG A 137 -10.58 -14.77 2.74
CA ARG A 137 -11.22 -14.29 1.51
C ARG A 137 -10.77 -12.90 1.11
N ASN A 138 -10.47 -12.06 2.09
CA ASN A 138 -10.11 -10.67 1.88
C ASN A 138 -8.59 -10.41 1.87
N SER A 139 -7.77 -11.45 2.01
CA SER A 139 -6.31 -11.35 1.85
C SER A 139 -5.94 -11.38 0.35
N PRO A 140 -5.24 -10.37 -0.20
CA PRO A 140 -4.87 -10.32 -1.62
C PRO A 140 -4.10 -11.56 -2.09
N ASN A 141 -3.14 -12.03 -1.29
CA ASN A 141 -2.30 -13.19 -1.63
C ASN A 141 -3.14 -14.46 -1.79
N ILE A 142 -4.05 -14.71 -0.84
CA ILE A 142 -4.91 -15.90 -0.86
C ILE A 142 -5.97 -15.76 -1.94
N PHE A 143 -6.59 -14.59 -2.07
CA PHE A 143 -7.59 -14.29 -3.09
C PHE A 143 -7.05 -14.59 -4.49
N CYS A 144 -5.81 -14.18 -4.79
CA CYS A 144 -5.16 -14.41 -6.07
C CYS A 144 -4.70 -15.86 -6.28
N LYS A 145 -4.03 -16.47 -5.28
CA LYS A 145 -3.50 -17.85 -5.41
C LYS A 145 -4.61 -18.90 -5.49
N PHE A 146 -5.70 -18.73 -4.75
CA PHE A 146 -6.86 -19.63 -4.82
C PHE A 146 -7.83 -19.27 -5.93
N LYS A 147 -7.70 -18.09 -6.57
CA LYS A 147 -8.64 -17.58 -7.58
C LYS A 147 -10.07 -17.57 -7.06
N LEU A 148 -10.28 -16.87 -5.94
CA LEU A 148 -11.55 -16.89 -5.20
C LEU A 148 -12.73 -16.27 -5.97
N TRP A 149 -12.46 -15.57 -7.08
CA TRP A 149 -13.49 -15.16 -8.04
C TRP A 149 -14.11 -16.32 -8.82
N THR A 150 -13.56 -17.52 -8.72
CA THR A 150 -14.12 -18.72 -9.36
C THR A 150 -14.78 -19.64 -8.34
N GLN A 151 -15.82 -20.35 -8.77
CA GLN A 151 -16.46 -21.40 -7.95
C GLN A 151 -15.48 -22.53 -7.60
N LYS A 152 -14.54 -22.84 -8.50
CA LYS A 152 -13.47 -23.81 -8.25
C LYS A 152 -12.52 -23.35 -7.14
N GLY A 153 -12.16 -22.06 -7.12
CA GLY A 153 -11.33 -21.46 -6.08
C GLY A 153 -11.99 -21.51 -4.69
N ASN A 154 -13.29 -21.23 -4.61
CA ASN A 154 -14.03 -21.36 -3.37
C ASN A 154 -14.06 -22.81 -2.83
N ARG A 155 -14.19 -23.81 -3.71
CA ARG A 155 -14.08 -25.23 -3.31
C ARG A 155 -12.66 -25.55 -2.82
N LYS A 156 -11.63 -25.08 -3.52
CA LYS A 156 -10.23 -25.25 -3.12
C LYS A 156 -9.92 -24.62 -1.75
N LEU A 157 -10.52 -23.47 -1.42
CA LEU A 157 -10.40 -22.86 -0.10
C LEU A 157 -11.08 -23.72 0.99
N GLN A 158 -12.22 -24.32 0.68
CA GLN A 158 -12.89 -25.24 1.61
C GLN A 158 -12.09 -26.54 1.81
N GLU A 159 -11.50 -27.08 0.74
CA GLU A 159 -10.58 -28.21 0.81
C GLU A 159 -9.35 -27.88 1.67
N PHE A 160 -8.76 -26.70 1.48
CA PHE A 160 -7.66 -26.21 2.32
C PHE A 160 -8.03 -26.16 3.80
N LEU A 161 -9.19 -25.60 4.15
CA LEU A 161 -9.66 -25.56 5.53
C LEU A 161 -9.96 -26.96 6.10
N ALA A 162 -10.46 -27.87 5.28
CA ALA A 162 -10.71 -29.25 5.66
C ALA A 162 -9.41 -30.02 5.93
N GLU A 163 -8.38 -29.81 5.11
CA GLU A 163 -7.05 -30.41 5.31
C GLU A 163 -6.33 -29.87 6.55
N LEU A 164 -6.55 -28.60 6.91
CA LEU A 164 -6.08 -28.03 8.17
C LEU A 164 -6.78 -28.64 9.41
N GLY A 165 -7.89 -29.36 9.21
CA GLY A 165 -8.69 -29.93 10.29
C GLY A 165 -9.55 -28.90 11.03
N LEU A 166 -9.84 -27.74 10.40
CA LEU A 166 -10.63 -26.68 11.01
C LEU A 166 -12.13 -26.85 10.72
N PRO A 167 -12.98 -26.99 11.74
CA PRO A 167 -14.43 -27.06 11.53
C PRO A 167 -14.96 -25.79 10.85
N LEU A 168 -15.77 -25.93 9.81
CA LEU A 168 -16.33 -24.79 9.07
C LEU A 168 -17.12 -23.83 9.94
N LEU A 169 -17.79 -24.34 10.98
CA LEU A 169 -18.50 -23.52 11.96
C LEU A 169 -17.51 -22.62 12.73
N GLN A 170 -16.35 -23.17 13.09
CA GLN A 170 -15.32 -22.43 13.83
C GLN A 170 -14.65 -21.37 12.96
N CYS A 171 -14.48 -21.62 11.66
CA CYS A 171 -13.92 -20.64 10.72
C CYS A 171 -14.86 -19.46 10.42
N LYS A 172 -16.17 -19.63 10.60
CA LYS A 172 -17.20 -18.61 10.36
C LYS A 172 -17.49 -17.74 11.58
N GLN A 173 -17.18 -18.21 12.77
CA GLN A 173 -17.34 -17.38 13.98
C GLN A 173 -16.19 -16.36 14.09
N GLN A 174 -16.36 -15.38 14.97
CA GLN A 174 -15.31 -14.40 15.30
C GLN A 174 -14.05 -15.12 15.81
N TYR A 175 -12.87 -14.73 15.33
CA TYR A 175 -11.61 -15.35 15.76
C TYR A 175 -11.44 -15.28 17.29
N ALA A 176 -11.79 -14.15 17.92
CA ALA A 176 -11.79 -13.99 19.37
C ALA A 176 -12.72 -14.96 20.13
N SER A 177 -13.70 -15.58 19.47
CA SER A 177 -14.60 -16.58 20.03
C SER A 177 -14.26 -18.02 19.65
N MET A 178 -13.24 -18.22 18.81
CA MET A 178 -12.77 -19.54 18.42
C MET A 178 -12.13 -20.30 19.58
N ASP A 179 -12.23 -21.63 19.55
CA ASP A 179 -11.59 -22.48 20.55
C ASP A 179 -10.09 -22.14 20.65
N ILE A 180 -9.62 -21.94 21.88
CA ILE A 180 -8.25 -21.58 22.22
C ILE A 180 -7.27 -22.60 21.64
N SER A 181 -7.62 -23.88 21.68
CA SER A 181 -6.80 -24.97 21.14
C SER A 181 -6.57 -24.81 19.64
N LEU A 182 -7.61 -24.41 18.89
CA LEU A 182 -7.51 -24.17 17.46
C LEU A 182 -6.70 -22.91 17.18
N ARG A 183 -7.00 -21.79 17.86
CA ARG A 183 -6.27 -20.53 17.66
C ARG A 183 -4.77 -20.65 17.84
N ASN A 184 -4.33 -21.35 18.89
CA ASN A 184 -2.91 -21.50 19.18
C ASN A 184 -2.18 -22.32 18.10
N ASN A 185 -2.90 -23.20 17.38
CA ASN A 185 -2.32 -24.09 16.39
C ASN A 185 -2.55 -23.65 14.93
N VAL A 186 -3.53 -22.79 14.65
CA VAL A 186 -3.88 -22.32 13.28
C VAL A 186 -2.65 -21.77 12.56
N LYS A 187 -1.84 -20.95 13.24
CA LYS A 187 -0.58 -20.40 12.71
C LYS A 187 0.35 -21.52 12.20
N VAL A 188 0.63 -22.51 13.05
CA VAL A 188 1.50 -23.64 12.72
C VAL A 188 0.93 -24.49 11.57
N TRP A 189 -0.36 -24.80 11.62
CA TRP A 189 -1.02 -25.61 10.60
C TRP A 189 -0.99 -24.94 9.23
N MET A 190 -1.26 -23.64 9.17
CA MET A 190 -1.21 -22.90 7.91
C MET A 190 0.21 -22.83 7.35
N CYS A 191 1.23 -22.66 8.19
CA CYS A 191 2.64 -22.71 7.76
C CYS A 191 3.01 -24.07 7.17
N ASN A 192 2.61 -25.17 7.81
CA ASN A 192 2.88 -26.52 7.32
C ASN A 192 2.24 -26.79 5.95
N MET A 193 1.08 -26.19 5.67
CA MET A 193 0.38 -26.34 4.39
C MET A 193 0.76 -25.25 3.36
N ALA A 194 1.53 -24.24 3.73
CA ALA A 194 1.84 -23.11 2.86
C ALA A 194 2.57 -23.54 1.59
N GLU A 195 3.57 -24.43 1.70
CA GLU A 195 4.33 -24.96 0.57
C GLU A 195 3.46 -25.74 -0.40
N LYS A 196 2.55 -26.59 0.12
CA LYS A 196 1.64 -27.41 -0.70
C LYS A 196 0.72 -26.55 -1.57
N TYR A 197 0.29 -25.40 -1.05
CA TYR A 197 -0.65 -24.50 -1.74
C TYR A 197 0.05 -23.34 -2.47
N GLY A 198 1.37 -23.23 -2.39
CA GLY A 198 2.14 -22.15 -3.00
C GLY A 198 1.86 -20.78 -2.37
N LEU A 199 1.58 -20.77 -1.06
CA LEU A 199 1.39 -19.55 -0.26
C LEU A 199 2.75 -19.02 0.18
N GLU A 200 3.26 -18.06 -0.58
CA GLU A 200 4.48 -17.34 -0.25
C GLU A 200 4.19 -16.23 0.78
N ASN A 201 5.17 -15.90 1.63
CA ASN A 201 5.12 -14.80 2.59
C ASN A 201 3.88 -14.81 3.49
N LEU A 202 3.48 -16.00 3.95
CA LEU A 202 2.34 -16.15 4.85
C LEU A 202 2.61 -15.55 6.23
N LEU A 203 3.88 -15.50 6.65
CA LEU A 203 4.31 -14.87 7.90
C LEU A 203 4.98 -13.53 7.59
N PHE A 204 4.75 -12.55 8.45
CA PHE A 204 5.47 -11.29 8.43
C PHE A 204 5.83 -10.86 9.86
N ALA A 205 6.90 -10.10 9.98
CA ALA A 205 7.31 -9.49 11.25
C ALA A 205 6.21 -8.51 11.69
N CYS A 206 5.63 -8.71 12.87
CA CYS A 206 4.54 -7.88 13.37
C CYS A 206 4.81 -7.43 14.80
N PHE A 207 4.41 -6.20 15.11
CA PHE A 207 4.46 -5.66 16.46
C PHE A 207 3.07 -5.62 17.05
N ILE A 208 2.99 -5.92 18.35
CA ILE A 208 1.75 -5.96 19.12
C ILE A 208 1.86 -4.93 20.23
N GLY A 209 0.97 -3.94 20.18
CA GLY A 209 0.82 -2.92 21.22
C GLY A 209 -0.28 -3.34 22.18
N LYS A 210 -0.02 -3.23 23.48
CA LYS A 210 -0.98 -3.49 24.56
C LYS A 210 -1.04 -2.28 25.48
N CYS A 211 -2.25 -1.84 25.79
CA CYS A 211 -2.51 -0.83 26.81
C CYS A 211 -3.66 -1.33 27.70
N GLY A 212 -3.39 -1.54 28.99
CA GLY A 212 -4.36 -2.14 29.89
C GLY A 212 -4.73 -3.58 29.53
N TYR A 213 -5.91 -4.00 29.97
CA TYR A 213 -6.39 -5.38 29.84
C TYR A 213 -7.18 -5.63 28.56
N ARG A 214 -7.82 -4.60 28.00
CA ARG A 214 -8.78 -4.72 26.89
C ARG A 214 -8.18 -4.39 25.53
N ASP A 215 -7.28 -3.42 25.50
CA ASP A 215 -6.78 -2.85 24.25
C ASP A 215 -5.46 -3.49 23.87
N HIS A 216 -5.55 -4.39 22.89
CA HIS A 216 -4.42 -5.02 22.22
C HIS A 216 -4.65 -4.89 20.72
N PHE A 217 -3.67 -4.35 20.01
CA PHE A 217 -3.76 -4.14 18.57
C PHE A 217 -2.46 -4.56 17.91
N PHE A 218 -2.58 -5.17 16.73
CA PHE A 218 -1.45 -5.37 15.85
C PHE A 218 -1.18 -4.07 15.11
N ALA A 219 0.09 -3.79 14.87
CA ALA A 219 0.49 -2.60 14.11
C ALA A 219 -0.16 -2.58 12.72
N SER A 220 -0.29 -3.75 12.07
CA SER A 220 -1.02 -3.88 10.80
C SER A 220 -2.49 -3.49 10.91
N ASP A 221 -3.16 -3.91 11.98
CA ASP A 221 -4.59 -3.68 12.18
C ASP A 221 -4.85 -2.21 12.49
N THR A 222 -3.97 -1.59 13.28
CA THR A 222 -3.96 -0.14 13.51
C THR A 222 -3.78 0.63 12.20
N THR A 223 -2.79 0.25 11.37
CA THR A 223 -2.57 0.86 10.06
C THR A 223 -3.81 0.75 9.16
N TYR A 224 -4.42 -0.43 9.04
CA TYR A 224 -5.64 -0.60 8.24
C TYR A 224 -6.78 0.31 8.73
N GLY A 225 -6.98 0.39 10.05
CA GLY A 225 -8.01 1.24 10.65
C GLY A 225 -7.76 2.74 10.39
N LEU A 226 -6.53 3.21 10.54
CA LEU A 226 -6.15 4.61 10.30
C LEU A 226 -6.29 4.99 8.84
N MET A 227 -5.87 4.12 7.91
CA MET A 227 -6.05 4.35 6.48
C MET A 227 -7.54 4.46 6.12
N ALA A 228 -8.38 3.60 6.69
CA ALA A 228 -9.81 3.64 6.43
C ALA A 228 -10.49 4.90 6.99
N LEU A 229 -10.08 5.39 8.16
CA LEU A 229 -10.56 6.67 8.71
C LEU A 229 -10.18 7.84 7.80
N LEU A 230 -8.95 7.85 7.29
CA LEU A 230 -8.45 8.92 6.43
C LEU A 230 -9.14 8.93 5.05
N GLU A 231 -9.56 7.75 4.56
CA GLU A 231 -10.21 7.57 3.26
C GLU A 231 -11.73 7.46 3.32
N SER A 232 -12.35 7.78 4.47
CA SER A 232 -13.80 7.79 4.64
C SER A 232 -14.46 8.70 3.59
N PRO A 233 -15.33 8.16 2.71
CA PRO A 233 -15.96 8.95 1.65
C PRO A 233 -17.08 9.88 2.16
N ALA A 234 -17.48 9.72 3.43
CA ALA A 234 -18.56 10.50 4.03
C ALA A 234 -18.07 11.83 4.61
N ASP A 235 -16.79 11.90 4.99
CA ASP A 235 -16.23 12.98 5.78
C ASP A 235 -15.29 13.86 4.93
N ASP A 236 -15.22 15.14 5.29
CA ASP A 236 -14.24 16.06 4.70
C ASP A 236 -12.82 15.59 5.02
N VAL A 237 -11.87 15.86 4.12
CA VAL A 237 -10.48 15.41 4.24
C VAL A 237 -9.86 15.92 5.54
N THR A 238 -10.17 17.16 5.93
CA THR A 238 -9.64 17.75 7.17
C THR A 238 -10.16 17.04 8.42
N THR A 239 -11.46 16.75 8.45
CA THR A 239 -12.10 16.04 9.58
C THR A 239 -11.61 14.60 9.68
N SER A 240 -11.44 13.93 8.55
CA SER A 240 -10.87 12.58 8.45
C SER A 240 -9.43 12.55 8.98
N PHE A 241 -8.64 13.57 8.64
CA PHE A 241 -7.26 13.71 9.09
C PHE A 241 -7.16 13.84 10.62
N PHE A 242 -7.92 14.73 11.23
CA PHE A 242 -7.91 14.89 12.70
C PHE A 242 -8.47 13.67 13.41
N SER A 243 -9.50 13.02 12.85
CA SER A 243 -10.05 11.78 13.41
C SER A 243 -9.03 10.64 13.39
N ALA A 244 -8.26 10.50 12.32
CA ALA A 244 -7.17 9.53 12.23
C ALA A 244 -6.01 9.88 13.19
N LEU A 245 -5.69 11.16 13.36
CA LEU A 245 -4.68 11.62 14.30
C LEU A 245 -5.07 11.31 15.76
N ASP A 246 -6.33 11.57 16.12
CA ASP A 246 -6.86 11.27 17.46
C ASP A 246 -6.90 9.76 17.74
N ALA A 247 -7.16 8.94 16.72
CA ALA A 247 -7.18 7.48 16.81
C ALA A 247 -5.79 6.85 17.07
N LEU A 248 -4.68 7.59 16.88
CA LEU A 248 -3.34 7.13 17.26
C LEU A 248 -3.09 7.18 18.77
N SER A 249 -3.90 7.92 19.52
CA SER A 249 -3.79 7.99 20.98
C SER A 249 -4.43 6.78 21.63
N TRP A 250 -3.71 6.15 22.57
CA TRP A 250 -4.26 5.09 23.42
C TRP A 250 -5.39 5.54 24.33
N SER A 251 -5.65 6.85 24.43
CA SER A 251 -6.81 7.40 25.13
C SER A 251 -8.13 7.25 24.37
N ASN A 252 -8.07 7.09 23.04
CA ASN A 252 -9.25 7.10 22.17
C ASN A 252 -9.33 5.84 21.29
N THR A 253 -9.28 4.67 21.92
CA THR A 253 -9.29 3.37 21.22
C THR A 253 -10.62 3.04 20.55
N GLU A 254 -11.71 3.71 20.93
CA GLU A 254 -13.02 3.53 20.28
C GLU A 254 -13.04 4.09 18.85
N LEU A 255 -12.38 5.22 18.57
CA LEU A 255 -12.20 5.72 17.20
C LEU A 255 -11.40 4.72 16.35
N LEU A 256 -10.34 4.14 16.92
CA LEU A 256 -9.56 3.12 16.22
C LEU A 256 -10.41 1.88 15.90
N ARG A 257 -11.24 1.42 16.85
CA ARG A 257 -12.17 0.29 16.64
C ARG A 257 -13.18 0.61 15.54
N HIS A 258 -13.69 1.85 15.48
CA HIS A 258 -14.53 2.30 14.38
C HIS A 258 -13.78 2.28 13.05
N GLY A 259 -12.54 2.77 13.00
CA GLY A 259 -11.67 2.69 11.83
C GLY A 259 -11.42 1.25 11.36
N ILE A 260 -11.21 0.32 12.28
CA ILE A 260 -11.07 -1.11 11.96
C ILE A 260 -12.36 -1.66 11.32
N GLN A 261 -13.53 -1.21 11.76
CA GLN A 261 -14.79 -1.61 11.14
C GLN A 261 -14.91 -1.07 9.70
N LEU A 262 -14.56 0.19 9.47
CA LEU A 262 -14.50 0.76 8.12
C LEU A 262 -13.47 0.03 7.24
N ALA A 263 -12.33 -0.36 7.81
CA ALA A 263 -11.29 -1.10 7.09
C ALA A 263 -11.77 -2.47 6.60
N LYS A 264 -12.59 -3.18 7.38
CA LYS A 264 -13.22 -4.44 6.94
C LYS A 264 -14.12 -4.21 5.73
N GLU A 265 -14.93 -3.15 5.75
CA GLU A 265 -15.81 -2.77 4.65
C GLU A 265 -14.98 -2.45 3.40
N CYS A 266 -13.93 -1.63 3.53
CA CYS A 266 -13.03 -1.29 2.43
C CYS A 266 -12.34 -2.53 1.81
N LEU A 267 -11.92 -3.50 2.63
CA LEU A 267 -11.31 -4.74 2.14
C LEU A 267 -12.32 -5.60 1.36
N VAL A 268 -13.54 -5.75 1.86
CA VAL A 268 -14.62 -6.49 1.18
C VAL A 268 -14.98 -5.83 -0.15
N VAL A 269 -15.15 -4.51 -0.15
CA VAL A 269 -15.45 -3.71 -1.35
C VAL A 269 -14.34 -3.84 -2.39
N THR A 270 -13.08 -3.79 -1.96
CA THR A 270 -11.92 -3.97 -2.85
C THR A 270 -11.97 -5.33 -3.54
N MET A 271 -12.18 -6.42 -2.80
CA MET A 271 -12.21 -7.77 -3.37
C MET A 271 -13.43 -8.02 -4.26
N GLN A 272 -14.58 -7.43 -3.94
CA GLN A 272 -15.76 -7.47 -4.81
C GLN A 272 -15.53 -6.74 -6.14
N GLN A 273 -14.84 -5.59 -6.10
CA GLN A 273 -14.50 -4.87 -7.31
C GLN A 273 -13.50 -5.63 -8.18
N VAL A 274 -12.48 -6.25 -7.57
CA VAL A 274 -11.54 -7.13 -8.30
C VAL A 274 -12.27 -8.33 -8.89
N HIS A 275 -13.17 -8.96 -8.15
CA HIS A 275 -14.02 -10.04 -8.67
C HIS A 275 -14.79 -9.60 -9.92
N SER A 276 -15.41 -8.41 -9.87
CA SER A 276 -16.13 -7.83 -11.00
C SER A 276 -15.22 -7.58 -12.21
N PHE A 277 -13.99 -7.10 -11.99
CA PHE A 277 -13.00 -6.93 -13.06
C PHE A 277 -12.61 -8.24 -13.73
N MET A 278 -12.45 -9.30 -12.93
CA MET A 278 -12.08 -10.63 -13.44
C MET A 278 -13.23 -11.32 -14.19
N ASP A 279 -14.46 -11.15 -13.73
CA ASP A 279 -15.65 -11.73 -14.36
C ASP A 279 -16.01 -11.05 -15.69
N LEU A 280 -15.96 -9.72 -15.71
CA LEU A 280 -16.28 -8.93 -16.91
C LEU A 280 -15.11 -8.88 -17.90
N GLY A 281 -13.89 -9.21 -17.46
CA GLY A 281 -12.68 -9.07 -18.27
C GLY A 281 -12.39 -7.61 -18.61
N SER A 282 -12.66 -6.69 -17.69
CA SER A 282 -12.55 -5.23 -17.92
C SER A 282 -11.10 -4.71 -17.95
N ILE A 283 -10.13 -5.52 -17.53
CA ILE A 283 -8.71 -5.19 -17.60
C ILE A 283 -8.17 -5.65 -18.96
N ILE A 284 -7.84 -4.67 -19.81
CA ILE A 284 -7.46 -4.87 -21.21
C ILE A 284 -5.97 -4.54 -21.38
N CYS A 285 -5.28 -5.29 -22.23
CA CYS A 285 -3.90 -4.98 -22.60
C CYS A 285 -3.89 -3.89 -23.68
N ALA A 286 -3.35 -2.71 -23.35
CA ALA A 286 -3.19 -1.59 -24.29
C ALA A 286 -1.89 -1.68 -25.11
N GLY A 287 -1.07 -2.70 -24.88
CA GLY A 287 0.22 -2.92 -25.55
C GLY A 287 1.37 -2.90 -24.54
N PRO A 288 1.88 -1.71 -24.16
CA PRO A 288 2.97 -1.58 -23.18
C PRO A 288 2.50 -1.69 -21.72
N PHE A 289 1.20 -1.52 -21.44
CA PHE A 289 0.62 -1.63 -20.10
C PHE A 289 -0.80 -2.23 -20.13
N LEU A 290 -1.28 -2.66 -18.97
CA LEU A 290 -2.66 -3.06 -18.73
C LEU A 290 -3.50 -1.84 -18.35
N TYR A 291 -4.74 -1.78 -18.80
CA TYR A 291 -5.64 -0.66 -18.54
C TYR A 291 -6.98 -1.17 -17.98
N GLY A 292 -7.48 -0.51 -16.94
CA GLY A 292 -8.79 -0.79 -16.36
C GLY A 292 -9.52 0.49 -15.92
N THR A 293 -10.84 0.43 -15.90
CA THR A 293 -11.69 1.53 -15.44
C THR A 293 -12.74 1.03 -14.45
N VAL A 294 -12.92 1.77 -13.35
CA VAL A 294 -14.07 1.60 -12.47
C VAL A 294 -15.26 2.30 -13.14
N GLN A 295 -16.31 1.56 -13.48
CA GLN A 295 -17.46 2.13 -14.18
C GLN A 295 -18.29 3.03 -13.26
N GLU A 296 -18.81 4.12 -13.83
CA GLU A 296 -19.81 4.99 -13.21
C GLU A 296 -21.05 4.19 -12.81
N GLY A 297 -21.38 4.20 -11.52
CA GLY A 297 -22.52 3.45 -10.98
C GLY A 297 -22.19 2.02 -10.54
N ALA A 298 -20.93 1.58 -10.61
CA ALA A 298 -20.50 0.38 -9.91
C ALA A 298 -20.83 0.50 -8.41
N GLN A 299 -21.23 -0.62 -7.80
CA GLN A 299 -21.45 -0.68 -6.36
C GLN A 299 -20.16 -0.21 -5.67
N HIS A 300 -20.26 0.80 -4.81
CA HIS A 300 -19.12 1.35 -4.07
C HIS A 300 -18.11 2.17 -4.88
N SER A 301 -18.45 2.71 -6.06
CA SER A 301 -17.53 3.55 -6.87
C SER A 301 -16.89 4.70 -6.08
N ARG A 302 -17.64 5.30 -5.14
CA ARG A 302 -17.17 6.39 -4.27
C ARG A 302 -15.99 6.00 -3.37
N HIS A 303 -15.83 4.73 -3.02
CA HIS A 303 -14.70 4.28 -2.19
C HIS A 303 -13.36 4.36 -2.92
N PHE A 304 -13.37 4.35 -4.26
CA PHE A 304 -12.17 4.37 -5.09
C PHE A 304 -11.86 5.76 -5.68
N GLY A 305 -12.57 6.80 -5.25
CA GLY A 305 -12.34 8.16 -5.72
C GLY A 305 -11.18 8.88 -5.03
N ARG A 306 -10.51 8.24 -4.06
CA ARG A 306 -9.29 8.72 -3.39
C ARG A 306 -8.06 7.89 -3.82
N PRO A 307 -6.85 8.49 -3.88
CA PRO A 307 -5.65 7.83 -4.38
C PRO A 307 -5.28 6.51 -3.70
N SER A 308 -5.20 6.43 -2.37
CA SER A 308 -4.67 5.24 -1.69
C SER A 308 -5.63 4.04 -1.81
N SER A 309 -6.94 4.26 -1.74
CA SER A 309 -7.96 3.26 -2.09
C SER A 309 -7.79 2.73 -3.51
N LEU A 310 -7.57 3.62 -4.48
CA LEU A 310 -7.40 3.23 -5.89
C LEU A 310 -6.08 2.49 -6.13
N PHE A 311 -4.99 2.89 -5.45
CA PHE A 311 -3.73 2.15 -5.47
C PHE A 311 -3.88 0.73 -4.92
N ARG A 312 -4.57 0.58 -3.77
CA ARG A 312 -4.83 -0.73 -3.18
C ARG A 312 -5.66 -1.61 -4.11
N LEU A 313 -6.70 -1.04 -4.74
CA LEU A 313 -7.49 -1.74 -5.76
C LEU A 313 -6.62 -2.16 -6.94
N ALA A 314 -5.79 -1.26 -7.47
CA ALA A 314 -4.90 -1.53 -8.60
C ALA A 314 -3.91 -2.65 -8.27
N GLN A 315 -3.28 -2.63 -7.09
CA GLN A 315 -2.35 -3.67 -6.65
C GLN A 315 -3.03 -5.04 -6.59
N CYS A 316 -4.21 -5.12 -5.97
CA CYS A 316 -4.98 -6.37 -5.89
C CYS A 316 -5.43 -6.85 -7.28
N ALA A 317 -5.86 -5.92 -8.14
CA ALA A 317 -6.30 -6.22 -9.50
C ALA A 317 -5.16 -6.75 -10.39
N LEU A 318 -3.97 -6.15 -10.29
CA LEU A 318 -2.78 -6.60 -11.01
C LEU A 318 -2.33 -7.99 -10.53
N GLN A 319 -2.34 -8.23 -9.21
CA GLN A 319 -2.06 -9.57 -8.65
C GLN A 319 -3.06 -10.62 -9.14
N ALA A 320 -4.34 -10.29 -9.18
CA ALA A 320 -5.39 -11.19 -9.67
C ALA A 320 -5.23 -11.47 -11.18
N TYR A 321 -4.94 -10.45 -11.97
CA TYR A 321 -4.70 -10.58 -13.41
C TYR A 321 -3.47 -11.45 -13.71
N ALA A 322 -2.35 -11.20 -13.02
CA ALA A 322 -1.12 -11.96 -13.15
C ALA A 322 -1.31 -13.43 -12.75
N ALA A 323 -2.10 -13.72 -11.70
CA ALA A 323 -2.45 -15.08 -11.31
C ALA A 323 -3.37 -15.79 -12.31
N ASN A 324 -4.17 -15.04 -13.07
CA ASN A 324 -5.10 -15.59 -14.06
C ASN A 324 -4.44 -15.88 -15.42
N THR A 325 -3.54 -15.01 -15.87
CA THR A 325 -2.88 -15.15 -17.17
C THR A 325 -1.89 -16.31 -17.20
N LYS A 326 -1.80 -16.99 -18.35
CA LYS A 326 -0.79 -18.04 -18.59
C LYS A 326 0.49 -17.48 -19.22
N SER A 327 0.43 -16.27 -19.76
CA SER A 327 1.54 -15.65 -20.47
C SER A 327 2.42 -14.89 -19.49
N ARG A 328 3.70 -15.25 -19.42
CA ARG A 328 4.69 -14.53 -18.61
C ARG A 328 4.82 -13.06 -19.02
N ARG A 329 4.69 -12.77 -20.32
CA ARG A 329 4.73 -11.39 -20.85
C ARG A 329 3.62 -10.52 -20.27
N PHE A 330 2.39 -11.02 -20.21
CA PHE A 330 1.26 -10.24 -19.69
C PHE A 330 1.25 -10.14 -18.17
N ALA A 331 1.87 -11.11 -17.47
CA ALA A 331 2.04 -11.06 -16.03
C ALA A 331 3.07 -10.01 -15.57
N SER A 332 4.01 -9.63 -16.46
CA SER A 332 5.05 -8.63 -16.18
C SER A 332 4.70 -7.23 -16.70
N LEU A 333 3.45 -6.98 -17.11
CA LEU A 333 3.05 -5.64 -17.54
C LEU A 333 2.59 -4.79 -16.34
N PRO A 334 2.89 -3.49 -16.34
CA PRO A 334 2.32 -2.57 -15.37
C PRO A 334 0.82 -2.36 -15.59
N LEU A 335 0.12 -1.76 -14.62
CA LEU A 335 -1.31 -1.46 -14.70
C LEU A 335 -1.57 0.04 -14.51
N VAL A 336 -2.40 0.61 -15.38
CA VAL A 336 -3.02 1.93 -15.23
C VAL A 336 -4.50 1.73 -14.92
N LEU A 337 -4.94 2.26 -13.78
CA LEU A 337 -6.33 2.18 -13.34
C LEU A 337 -6.93 3.59 -13.25
N ALA A 338 -8.16 3.74 -13.71
CA ALA A 338 -8.88 5.00 -13.68
C ALA A 338 -10.23 4.86 -12.95
N ALA A 339 -10.57 5.86 -12.14
CA ALA A 339 -11.85 5.98 -11.45
C ALA A 339 -12.29 7.45 -11.40
N ASP A 340 -13.59 7.71 -11.18
CA ASP A 340 -14.06 9.08 -10.98
C ASP A 340 -13.48 9.68 -9.70
N TYR A 341 -13.07 10.94 -9.76
CA TYR A 341 -12.56 11.63 -8.59
C TYR A 341 -13.70 11.96 -7.61
N ALA A 342 -13.46 11.74 -6.31
CA ALA A 342 -14.50 11.83 -5.30
C ALA A 342 -15.03 13.28 -5.12
N ASP A 343 -14.16 14.27 -5.18
CA ASP A 343 -14.52 15.66 -4.87
C ASP A 343 -15.01 16.42 -6.10
N ASP A 344 -14.54 16.05 -7.30
CA ASP A 344 -14.95 16.67 -8.57
C ASP A 344 -15.15 15.62 -9.68
N GLY A 345 -16.41 15.34 -10.00
CA GLY A 345 -16.79 14.38 -11.05
C GLY A 345 -16.45 14.82 -12.48
N ALA A 346 -15.95 16.03 -12.68
CA ALA A 346 -15.39 16.46 -13.97
C ALA A 346 -14.00 15.85 -14.24
N TYR A 347 -13.30 15.44 -13.18
CA TYR A 347 -11.98 14.81 -13.26
C TYR A 347 -12.06 13.29 -13.03
N THR A 348 -11.17 12.60 -13.71
CA THR A 348 -10.89 11.18 -13.51
C THR A 348 -9.55 11.06 -12.80
N LEU A 349 -9.55 10.36 -11.68
CA LEU A 349 -8.33 9.95 -10.99
C LEU A 349 -7.68 8.79 -11.73
N VAL A 350 -6.43 8.98 -12.14
CA VAL A 350 -5.63 7.97 -12.84
C VAL A 350 -4.44 7.60 -11.98
N VAL A 351 -4.26 6.31 -11.72
CA VAL A 351 -3.09 5.77 -11.00
C VAL A 351 -2.34 4.77 -11.86
N GLY A 352 -1.02 4.84 -11.82
CA GLY A 352 -0.12 3.87 -12.46
C GLY A 352 0.62 3.06 -11.40
N ILE A 353 0.61 1.73 -11.53
CA ILE A 353 1.39 0.83 -10.67
C ILE A 353 2.41 0.02 -11.48
N PRO A 354 3.62 -0.18 -10.92
CA PRO A 354 4.68 -0.93 -11.58
C PRO A 354 4.32 -2.42 -11.74
N PRO A 355 5.03 -3.16 -12.60
CA PRO A 355 4.82 -4.59 -12.77
C PRO A 355 5.22 -5.38 -11.51
N LEU A 356 4.59 -6.53 -11.28
CA LEU A 356 4.85 -7.39 -10.10
C LEU A 356 6.16 -8.16 -10.15
N CYS A 357 6.80 -8.26 -11.33
CA CYS A 357 7.96 -9.11 -11.54
C CYS A 357 9.28 -8.48 -11.06
N GLU A 358 9.28 -7.17 -10.82
CA GLU A 358 10.47 -6.48 -10.34
C GLU A 358 10.41 -6.44 -8.82
N ASP A 359 11.47 -6.89 -8.15
CA ASP A 359 11.62 -6.70 -6.72
C ASP A 359 11.57 -5.20 -6.38
N SER A 360 11.88 -4.31 -7.34
CA SER A 360 11.87 -2.87 -7.15
C SER A 360 10.46 -2.26 -7.08
N THR A 361 10.19 -1.47 -6.04
CA THR A 361 8.97 -0.65 -5.94
C THR A 361 9.02 0.67 -6.73
N LYS A 362 10.02 0.85 -7.60
CA LYS A 362 10.21 2.04 -8.42
C LYS A 362 9.09 2.19 -9.44
N ASN A 363 8.55 3.40 -9.55
CA ASN A 363 7.42 3.69 -10.42
C ASN A 363 7.77 4.78 -11.44
N PHE A 364 7.71 4.45 -12.73
CA PHE A 364 8.01 5.38 -13.83
C PHE A 364 6.80 6.20 -14.29
N PHE A 365 5.57 5.86 -13.85
CA PHE A 365 4.36 6.50 -14.35
C PHE A 365 4.26 7.99 -14.03
N GLY A 366 4.91 8.46 -12.96
CA GLY A 366 4.91 9.88 -12.62
C GLY A 366 5.42 10.75 -13.77
N ARG A 367 6.58 10.44 -14.33
CA ARG A 367 7.12 11.16 -15.49
C ARG A 367 6.42 10.80 -16.79
N ALA A 368 6.01 9.54 -16.96
CA ALA A 368 5.30 9.14 -18.16
C ALA A 368 3.97 9.90 -18.32
N PHE A 369 3.25 10.14 -17.21
CA PHE A 369 2.00 10.93 -17.22
C PHE A 369 2.25 12.41 -17.52
N GLU A 370 3.31 13.00 -16.99
CA GLU A 370 3.70 14.38 -17.31
C GLU A 370 4.10 14.55 -18.78
N GLN A 371 4.83 13.58 -19.33
CA GLN A 371 5.19 13.60 -20.75
C GLN A 371 3.96 13.39 -21.65
N ALA A 372 3.08 12.45 -21.31
CA ALA A 372 1.84 12.24 -22.05
C ALA A 372 0.93 13.49 -22.04
N SER A 373 0.88 14.23 -20.93
CA SER A 373 0.09 15.46 -20.85
C SER A 373 0.69 16.60 -21.68
N THR A 374 2.02 16.76 -21.68
CA THR A 374 2.69 17.77 -22.50
C THR A 374 2.57 17.49 -24.00
N MET A 375 2.54 16.21 -24.42
CA MET A 375 2.33 15.83 -25.82
C MET A 375 0.91 16.14 -26.34
N THR A 376 -0.10 16.07 -25.45
CA THR A 376 -1.52 16.19 -25.84
C THR A 376 -2.15 17.52 -25.47
N HIS A 377 -1.46 18.36 -24.70
CA HIS A 377 -1.99 19.59 -24.10
C HIS A 377 -3.32 19.35 -23.38
N CYS A 378 -3.46 18.21 -22.70
CA CYS A 378 -4.69 17.88 -21.97
C CYS A 378 -4.78 18.65 -20.64
N THR A 379 -6.01 18.77 -20.13
CA THR A 379 -6.23 19.36 -18.80
C THR A 379 -5.80 18.34 -17.74
N TYR A 380 -4.63 18.59 -17.16
CA TYR A 380 -3.89 17.69 -16.27
C TYR A 380 -3.54 18.41 -14.97
N GLN A 381 -3.81 17.78 -13.83
CA GLN A 381 -3.40 18.27 -12.51
C GLN A 381 -2.57 17.21 -11.78
N ALA A 382 -1.40 17.61 -11.31
CA ALA A 382 -0.50 16.82 -10.48
C ALA A 382 -0.53 17.33 -9.03
N ASP A 383 -1.73 17.36 -8.46
CA ASP A 383 -1.96 17.96 -7.13
C ASP A 383 -1.53 17.03 -5.98
N PHE A 384 -1.29 15.75 -6.28
CA PHE A 384 -0.86 14.76 -5.28
C PHE A 384 0.66 14.77 -5.09
N PHE A 385 1.09 14.61 -3.83
CA PHE A 385 2.52 14.45 -3.49
C PHE A 385 3.16 13.19 -4.12
N TYR A 386 2.35 12.19 -4.44
CA TYR A 386 2.80 10.96 -5.08
C TYR A 386 2.53 11.04 -6.59
N SER A 387 3.59 11.27 -7.35
CA SER A 387 3.55 11.54 -8.80
C SER A 387 2.83 10.48 -9.67
N PRO A 388 2.77 9.18 -9.33
CA PRO A 388 2.04 8.18 -10.12
C PRO A 388 0.51 8.25 -9.94
N ALA A 389 -0.02 9.26 -9.25
CA ALA A 389 -1.43 9.59 -9.19
C ALA A 389 -1.66 10.99 -9.77
N VAL A 390 -2.60 11.10 -10.71
CA VAL A 390 -2.87 12.34 -11.44
C VAL A 390 -4.37 12.50 -11.69
N LEU A 391 -4.82 13.75 -11.83
CA LEU A 391 -6.18 14.06 -12.25
C LEU A 391 -6.17 14.45 -13.72
N VAL A 392 -7.03 13.81 -14.50
CA VAL A 392 -7.21 14.07 -15.93
C VAL A 392 -8.66 14.45 -16.17
N TYR A 393 -8.89 15.51 -16.93
CA TYR A 393 -10.25 15.88 -17.29
C TYR A 393 -10.93 14.77 -18.10
N LYS A 394 -12.17 14.44 -17.73
CA LYS A 394 -12.86 13.24 -18.21
C LYS A 394 -12.96 13.14 -19.74
N GLN A 395 -13.08 14.28 -20.43
CA GLN A 395 -13.16 14.36 -21.89
C GLN A 395 -11.80 14.11 -22.58
N ASP A 396 -10.70 14.45 -21.93
CA ASP A 396 -9.35 14.31 -22.49
C ASP A 396 -8.70 12.96 -22.19
N ARG A 397 -9.31 12.15 -21.32
CA ARG A 397 -8.81 10.83 -20.90
C ARG A 397 -8.41 9.91 -22.07
N GLY A 398 -9.20 9.87 -23.14
CA GLY A 398 -8.89 9.03 -24.31
C GLY A 398 -7.57 9.45 -24.99
N LYS A 399 -7.43 10.75 -25.29
CA LYS A 399 -6.22 11.32 -25.89
C LYS A 399 -5.00 11.11 -25.02
N PHE A 400 -5.15 11.29 -23.71
CA PHE A 400 -4.09 11.09 -22.74
C PHE A 400 -3.56 9.64 -22.75
N LEU A 401 -4.46 8.65 -22.79
CA LEU A 401 -4.07 7.24 -22.86
C LEU A 401 -3.41 6.87 -24.19
N ASP A 402 -3.91 7.40 -25.31
CA ASP A 402 -3.30 7.17 -26.62
C ASP A 402 -1.87 7.71 -26.69
N ALA A 403 -1.62 8.89 -26.11
CA ALA A 403 -0.29 9.46 -26.01
C ALA A 403 0.62 8.66 -25.06
N LEU A 404 0.08 8.17 -23.95
CA LEU A 404 0.82 7.31 -23.04
C LEU A 404 1.23 5.99 -23.70
N VAL A 405 0.34 5.38 -24.50
CA VAL A 405 0.68 4.20 -25.31
C VAL A 405 1.79 4.55 -26.30
N SER A 406 1.69 5.68 -27.00
CA SER A 406 2.69 6.11 -27.99
C SER A 406 4.07 6.40 -27.37
N LEU A 407 4.11 6.81 -26.10
CA LEU A 407 5.33 7.11 -25.36
C LEU A 407 6.06 5.84 -24.87
N LEU A 408 5.30 4.80 -24.54
CA LEU A 408 5.82 3.57 -23.90
C LEU A 408 6.04 2.41 -24.89
N VAL A 409 5.67 2.59 -26.16
CA VAL A 409 6.02 1.70 -27.29
C VAL A 409 7.39 2.07 -27.81
#